data_AF-A0A6C0DCI6-F1
#
_entry.id   AF-A0A6C0DCI6-F1
#
_cell.length_a   1.000
_cell.length_b   1.000
_cell.length_c   1.000
_cell.angle_alpha   90.00
_cell.angle_beta   90.00
_cell.angle_gamma   90.00
#
_symmetry.space_group_name_H-M   'P 1'
#
loop_
_entity.id
_entity.type
_entity.pdbx_description
1 polymer ?
#
loop_
_entity_poly.entity_id
_entity_poly.type
_entity_poly.pdbx_seq_one_letter_code
_entity_poly.pdbx_strand_id
1 'polypeptide(L)'
;MYLIVGPGGSGQTYFMEFLRKQGISTNASNDCDRQKHLSSPSGIDKGRKYKGCIFLFGHPYYTMMSHIRRSWAWLQCLKLGNPFSITKEVSSNLVDLKAKTIMEGRDVFGIDHQFTQWSGATLDCPLLFLDFADILSSKDTLNAFFGKTLDYSGFVIQERSSYTVDPELFPIYEELYQRMRNNLSDK
;
A
#
# COMPACT_ATOMS: atom_id res chain seq x y z
N MET A 1 -5.43 14.93 12.28
CA MET A 1 -4.58 13.77 11.95
C MET A 1 -4.92 13.32 10.53
N TYR A 2 -3.95 12.79 9.79
CA TYR A 2 -4.17 12.14 8.50
C TYR A 2 -4.08 10.63 8.65
N LEU A 3 -4.91 9.88 7.94
CA LEU A 3 -4.80 8.43 7.88
C LEU A 3 -3.88 8.06 6.71
N ILE A 4 -2.82 7.29 6.98
CA ILE A 4 -1.98 6.69 5.95
C ILE A 4 -2.22 5.19 5.97
N VAL A 5 -2.81 4.69 4.89
CA VAL A 5 -3.22 3.30 4.71
C VAL A 5 -2.64 2.75 3.41
N GLY A 6 -2.62 1.43 3.25
CA GLY A 6 -2.16 0.76 2.03
C GLY A 6 -1.50 -0.58 2.32
N PRO A 7 -1.06 -1.30 1.28
CA PRO A 7 -0.45 -2.60 1.47
C PRO A 7 0.93 -2.43 2.09
N GLY A 8 1.20 -3.24 3.12
CA GLY A 8 2.50 -3.27 3.78
C GLY A 8 3.60 -3.59 2.77
N GLY A 9 4.77 -2.98 2.95
CA GLY A 9 5.86 -3.11 1.99
C GLY A 9 5.95 -1.96 0.98
N SER A 10 4.98 -1.05 0.92
CA SER A 10 4.98 0.08 -0.04
C SER A 10 5.74 1.34 0.41
N GLY A 11 6.55 1.28 1.47
CA GLY A 11 7.31 2.45 1.95
C GLY A 11 6.56 3.40 2.90
N GLN A 12 5.37 3.00 3.38
CA GLN A 12 4.53 3.82 4.27
C GLN A 12 5.24 4.33 5.52
N THR A 13 6.08 3.53 6.20
CA THR A 13 6.82 4.00 7.40
C THR A 13 7.71 5.19 7.05
N TYR A 14 8.46 5.09 5.96
CA TYR A 14 9.38 6.12 5.51
C TYR A 14 8.62 7.40 5.12
N PHE A 15 7.51 7.26 4.40
CA PHE A 15 6.65 8.39 4.07
C PHE A 15 6.04 9.07 5.32
N MET A 16 5.57 8.30 6.28
CA MET A 16 5.02 8.83 7.54
C MET A 16 6.09 9.56 8.38
N GLU A 17 7.33 9.07 8.39
CA GLU A 17 8.43 9.74 9.06
C GLU A 17 8.80 11.07 8.39
N PHE A 18 8.75 11.12 7.06
CA PHE A 18 8.86 12.36 6.30
C PHE A 18 7.75 13.35 6.70
N LEU A 19 6.49 12.93 6.67
CA LEU A 19 5.36 13.78 7.08
C LEU A 19 5.50 14.28 8.52
N ARG A 20 5.96 13.43 9.43
CA ARG A 20 6.23 13.81 10.83
C ARG A 20 7.29 14.92 10.93
N LYS A 21 8.37 14.85 10.15
CA LYS A 21 9.39 15.93 10.08
C LYS A 21 8.80 17.25 9.56
N GLN A 22 7.78 17.16 8.71
CA GLN A 22 7.01 18.31 8.25
C GLN A 22 5.95 18.77 9.27
N GLY A 23 5.85 18.20 10.47
CA GLY A 23 4.82 18.54 11.45
C GLY A 23 3.40 18.07 11.09
N ILE A 24 3.28 17.08 10.19
CA ILE A 24 2.01 16.46 9.84
C ILE A 24 1.79 15.25 10.76
N SER A 25 0.71 15.28 11.52
CA SER A 25 0.28 14.17 12.39
C SER A 25 -0.43 13.09 11.57
N THR A 26 0.07 11.85 11.65
CA THR A 26 -0.52 10.65 11.03
C THR A 26 -0.97 9.62 12.08
N ASN A 27 -1.54 8.51 11.65
CA ASN A 27 -1.65 7.27 12.45
C ASN A 27 -0.25 6.72 12.81
N ALA A 28 -0.22 5.66 13.62
CA ALA A 28 1.03 5.08 14.13
C ALA A 28 1.85 4.41 13.01
N SER A 29 3.10 4.86 12.81
CA SER A 29 3.97 4.33 11.74
C SER A 29 4.43 2.89 11.98
N ASN A 30 4.49 2.46 13.23
CA ASN A 30 4.72 1.08 13.66
C ASN A 30 3.43 0.24 13.72
N ASP A 31 2.29 0.80 13.27
CA ASP A 31 0.99 0.13 13.20
C ASP A 31 0.46 -0.36 14.56
N CYS A 32 0.91 0.23 15.69
CA CYS A 32 0.39 -0.13 17.01
C CYS A 32 -1.09 0.24 17.22
N ASP A 33 -1.62 1.18 16.42
CA ASP A 33 -3.05 1.50 16.35
C ASP A 33 -3.83 0.67 15.32
N ARG A 34 -3.14 -0.23 14.61
CA ARG A 34 -3.66 -1.16 13.59
C ARG A 34 -4.27 -0.51 12.35
N GLN A 35 -4.14 0.81 12.16
CA GLN A 35 -4.82 1.55 11.09
C GLN A 35 -4.09 1.53 9.73
N LYS A 36 -2.84 1.06 9.64
CA LYS A 36 -1.97 1.31 8.47
C LYS A 36 -2.19 0.37 7.28
N HIS A 37 -2.75 -0.81 7.51
CA HIS A 37 -2.88 -1.86 6.48
C HIS A 37 -4.27 -2.48 6.48
N LEU A 38 -5.29 -1.66 6.76
CA LEU A 38 -6.68 -2.12 6.79
C LEU A 38 -7.08 -2.66 5.40
N SER A 39 -7.67 -3.86 5.36
CA SER A 39 -8.19 -4.46 4.13
C SER A 39 -9.29 -3.60 3.49
N SER A 40 -10.07 -2.89 4.30
CA SER A 40 -11.13 -2.00 3.84
C SER A 40 -11.33 -0.80 4.77
N PRO A 41 -12.03 0.25 4.31
CA PRO A 41 -12.37 1.40 5.13
C PRO A 41 -13.27 1.11 6.33
N SER A 42 -13.96 -0.04 6.37
CA SER A 42 -14.85 -0.36 7.50
C SER A 42 -14.09 -0.56 8.81
N GLY A 43 -12.78 -0.82 8.75
CA GLY A 43 -11.88 -0.93 9.90
C GLY A 43 -11.32 0.40 10.42
N ILE A 44 -11.69 1.54 9.82
CA ILE A 44 -11.26 2.86 10.31
C ILE A 44 -11.82 3.08 11.72
N ASP A 45 -10.97 3.53 12.63
CA ASP A 45 -11.36 3.93 13.98
C ASP A 45 -12.30 5.15 13.94
N LYS A 46 -13.60 4.90 14.16
CA LYS A 46 -14.67 5.92 14.17
C LYS A 46 -14.55 6.90 15.33
N GLY A 47 -13.77 6.59 16.36
CA GLY A 47 -13.47 7.51 17.47
C GLY A 47 -12.48 8.61 17.10
N ARG A 48 -11.83 8.51 15.93
CA ARG A 48 -10.84 9.49 15.45
C ARG A 48 -11.38 10.28 14.26
N LYS A 49 -11.21 11.60 14.32
CA LYS A 49 -11.51 12.49 13.19
C LYS A 49 -10.26 12.69 12.33
N TYR A 50 -10.32 12.20 11.09
CA TYR A 50 -9.26 12.38 10.10
C TYR A 50 -9.52 13.62 9.24
N LYS A 51 -8.46 14.38 8.94
CA LYS A 51 -8.51 15.54 8.02
C LYS A 51 -8.46 15.11 6.55
N GLY A 52 -7.91 13.92 6.30
CA GLY A 52 -7.77 13.30 5.00
C GLY A 52 -7.14 11.92 5.15
N CYS A 53 -7.31 11.09 4.14
CA CYS A 53 -6.75 9.75 4.03
C CYS A 53 -5.86 9.68 2.79
N ILE A 54 -4.69 9.06 2.92
CA ILE A 54 -3.83 8.69 1.79
C ILE A 54 -3.77 7.18 1.73
N PHE A 55 -4.24 6.61 0.62
CA PHE A 55 -3.96 5.24 0.24
C PHE A 55 -2.61 5.22 -0.50
N LEU A 56 -1.55 4.87 0.22
CA LEU A 56 -0.20 4.79 -0.32
C LEU A 56 0.09 3.37 -0.80
N PHE A 57 0.37 3.24 -2.10
CA PHE A 57 0.75 1.98 -2.70
C PHE A 57 2.08 2.09 -3.43
N GLY A 58 2.59 0.97 -3.90
CA GLY A 58 3.68 0.88 -4.84
C GLY A 58 3.52 -0.41 -5.63
N HIS A 59 4.52 -0.76 -6.42
CA HIS A 59 4.45 -1.97 -7.24
C HIS A 59 4.14 -3.23 -6.39
N PRO A 60 3.00 -3.91 -6.63
CA PRO A 60 2.53 -5.03 -5.81
C PRO A 60 3.51 -6.20 -5.69
N TYR A 61 4.21 -6.54 -6.77
CA TYR A 61 5.27 -7.56 -6.75
C TYR A 61 6.33 -7.27 -5.67
N TYR A 62 6.95 -6.09 -5.69
CA TYR A 62 7.99 -5.73 -4.70
C TYR A 62 7.43 -5.60 -3.28
N THR A 63 6.17 -5.19 -3.15
CA THR A 63 5.43 -5.15 -1.88
C THR A 63 5.29 -6.57 -1.30
N MET A 64 4.81 -7.54 -2.08
CA MET A 64 4.72 -8.95 -1.68
C MET A 64 6.10 -9.53 -1.37
N MET A 65 7.08 -9.38 -2.27
CA MET A 65 8.45 -9.90 -2.08
C MET A 65 9.11 -9.36 -0.80
N SER A 66 8.87 -8.09 -0.46
CA SER A 66 9.34 -7.49 0.78
C SER A 66 8.78 -8.20 2.02
N HIS A 67 7.53 -8.65 1.99
CA HIS A 67 6.91 -9.39 3.10
C HIS A 67 7.40 -10.84 3.19
N ILE A 68 7.60 -11.51 2.06
CA ILE A 68 8.18 -12.87 2.02
C ILE A 68 9.58 -12.84 2.66
N ARG A 69 10.46 -11.93 2.22
CA ARG A 69 11.82 -11.79 2.74
C ARG A 69 11.87 -11.55 4.26
N ARG A 70 10.90 -10.82 4.81
CA ARG A 70 10.83 -10.47 6.24
C ARG A 70 10.03 -11.47 7.07
N SER A 71 9.59 -12.58 6.47
CA SER A 71 8.72 -13.59 7.12
C SER A 71 7.41 -13.00 7.65
N TRP A 72 6.90 -11.96 7.00
CA TRP A 72 5.66 -11.26 7.35
C TRP A 72 4.52 -11.51 6.35
N ALA A 73 4.73 -12.40 5.38
CA ALA A 73 3.79 -12.66 4.30
C ALA A 73 2.42 -13.12 4.81
N TRP A 74 2.39 -14.11 5.71
CA TRP A 74 1.12 -14.60 6.27
C TRP A 74 0.33 -13.54 7.03
N LEU A 75 1.00 -12.81 7.93
CA LEU A 75 0.35 -11.75 8.73
C LEU A 75 -0.20 -10.64 7.83
N GLN A 76 0.55 -10.30 6.78
CA GLN A 76 0.08 -9.31 5.81
C GLN A 76 -1.13 -9.84 5.03
N CYS A 77 -1.10 -11.07 4.53
CA CYS A 77 -2.22 -11.68 3.81
C CYS A 77 -3.50 -11.71 4.65
N LEU A 78 -3.40 -12.12 5.93
CA LEU A 78 -4.53 -12.06 6.87
C LEU A 78 -5.07 -10.65 7.04
N LYS A 79 -4.17 -9.67 7.19
CA LYS A 79 -4.57 -8.27 7.40
C LYS A 79 -5.20 -7.64 6.15
N LEU A 80 -4.81 -8.12 4.97
CA LEU A 80 -5.43 -7.79 3.69
C LEU A 80 -6.73 -8.57 3.43
N GLY A 81 -7.22 -9.34 4.41
CA GLY A 81 -8.51 -10.04 4.37
C GLY A 81 -8.45 -11.47 3.85
N ASN A 82 -7.30 -11.93 3.35
CA ASN A 82 -7.09 -13.26 2.78
C ASN A 82 -8.23 -13.71 1.83
N PRO A 83 -8.45 -12.99 0.70
CA PRO A 83 -9.62 -13.18 -0.15
C PRO A 83 -9.73 -14.57 -0.80
N PHE A 84 -8.63 -15.33 -0.85
CA PHE A 84 -8.57 -16.69 -1.41
C PHE A 84 -8.49 -17.78 -0.35
N SER A 85 -8.59 -17.41 0.94
CA SER A 85 -8.47 -18.36 2.05
C SER A 85 -7.19 -19.22 1.96
N ILE A 86 -6.09 -18.64 1.48
CA ILE A 86 -4.80 -19.36 1.41
C ILE A 86 -4.26 -19.59 2.82
N THR A 87 -3.42 -20.61 2.98
CA THR A 87 -2.86 -20.97 4.29
C THR A 87 -1.56 -20.20 4.59
N LYS A 88 -1.06 -20.35 5.83
CA LYS A 88 0.24 -19.81 6.22
C LYS A 88 1.37 -20.41 5.37
N GLU A 89 1.28 -21.70 5.09
CA GLU A 89 2.26 -22.45 4.30
C GLU A 89 2.35 -21.87 2.89
N VAL A 90 1.20 -21.71 2.22
CA VAL A 90 1.12 -21.14 0.87
C VAL A 90 1.65 -19.71 0.86
N SER A 91 1.15 -18.85 1.74
CA SER A 91 1.53 -17.43 1.75
C SER A 91 2.99 -17.16 2.13
N SER A 92 3.62 -18.05 2.91
CA SER A 92 4.99 -17.87 3.40
C SER A 92 6.05 -18.54 2.52
N ASN A 93 5.64 -19.38 1.56
CA ASN A 93 6.51 -20.03 0.60
C ASN A 93 6.34 -19.41 -0.79
N LEU A 94 7.40 -18.81 -1.33
CA LEU A 94 7.34 -18.18 -2.66
C LEU A 94 6.95 -19.17 -3.77
N VAL A 95 7.38 -20.44 -3.70
CA VAL A 95 7.06 -21.45 -4.71
C VAL A 95 5.56 -21.76 -4.71
N ASP A 96 4.99 -21.99 -3.53
CA ASP A 96 3.57 -22.32 -3.40
C ASP A 96 2.68 -21.11 -3.70
N LEU A 97 3.07 -19.92 -3.21
CA LEU A 97 2.38 -18.67 -3.52
C LEU A 97 2.41 -18.41 -5.02
N LYS A 98 3.57 -18.55 -5.68
CA LYS A 98 3.72 -18.40 -7.12
C LYS A 98 2.79 -19.37 -7.86
N ALA A 99 2.84 -20.65 -7.53
CA ALA A 99 2.01 -21.66 -8.18
C ALA A 99 0.52 -21.32 -8.05
N LYS A 100 0.09 -20.86 -6.87
CA LYS A 100 -1.30 -20.44 -6.64
C LYS A 100 -1.67 -19.18 -7.41
N THR A 101 -0.81 -18.15 -7.42
CA THR A 101 -1.05 -16.91 -8.17
C THR A 101 -1.15 -17.18 -9.68
N ILE A 102 -0.28 -18.01 -10.23
CA ILE A 102 -0.30 -18.39 -11.65
C ILE A 102 -1.58 -19.16 -11.98
N MET A 103 -1.96 -20.14 -11.14
CA MET A 103 -3.18 -20.92 -11.31
C MET A 103 -4.43 -20.03 -11.34
N GLU A 104 -4.50 -19.03 -10.46
CA GLU A 104 -5.64 -18.11 -10.38
C GLU A 104 -5.58 -16.98 -11.42
N GLY A 105 -4.41 -16.75 -12.03
CA GLY A 105 -4.17 -15.66 -12.99
C GLY A 105 -4.32 -14.25 -12.39
N ARG A 106 -4.29 -14.11 -11.06
CA ARG A 106 -4.50 -12.84 -10.35
C ARG A 106 -3.89 -12.85 -8.96
N ASP A 107 -3.79 -11.67 -8.35
CA ASP A 107 -3.24 -11.52 -6.99
C ASP A 107 -4.03 -12.29 -5.94
N VAL A 108 -3.41 -13.32 -5.38
CA VAL A 108 -3.96 -14.09 -4.24
C VAL A 108 -3.47 -13.57 -2.88
N PHE A 109 -2.49 -12.66 -2.87
CA PHE A 109 -1.90 -12.11 -1.65
C PHE A 109 -2.83 -11.11 -0.96
N GLY A 110 -3.72 -10.45 -1.72
CA GLY A 110 -4.79 -9.59 -1.22
C GLY A 110 -4.57 -8.07 -1.41
N ILE A 111 -3.52 -7.68 -2.14
CA ILE A 111 -3.24 -6.28 -2.50
C ILE A 111 -4.34 -5.75 -3.41
N ASP A 112 -4.75 -6.52 -4.42
CA ASP A 112 -5.82 -6.14 -5.35
C ASP A 112 -7.16 -5.96 -4.63
N HIS A 113 -7.49 -6.92 -3.76
CA HIS A 113 -8.67 -6.85 -2.93
C HIS A 113 -8.68 -5.57 -2.08
N GLN A 114 -7.59 -5.27 -1.39
CA GLN A 114 -7.48 -4.05 -0.60
C GLN A 114 -7.68 -2.80 -1.47
N PHE A 115 -6.97 -2.71 -2.60
CA PHE A 115 -7.08 -1.55 -3.48
C PHE A 115 -8.52 -1.33 -3.95
N THR A 116 -9.21 -2.39 -4.36
CA THR A 116 -10.61 -2.33 -4.82
C THR A 116 -11.57 -1.90 -3.71
N GLN A 117 -11.40 -2.40 -2.49
CA GLN A 117 -12.24 -2.00 -1.35
C GLN A 117 -12.09 -0.50 -1.03
N TRP A 118 -10.88 0.03 -1.16
CA TRP A 118 -10.61 1.45 -0.89
C TRP A 118 -11.00 2.34 -2.08
N SER A 119 -10.83 1.90 -3.32
CA SER A 119 -11.08 2.73 -4.51
C SER A 119 -12.57 3.00 -4.73
N GLY A 120 -13.44 2.09 -4.31
CA GLY A 120 -14.90 2.26 -4.32
C GLY A 120 -15.47 2.90 -3.05
N ALA A 121 -14.62 3.36 -2.12
CA ALA A 121 -15.07 3.86 -0.82
C ALA A 121 -15.53 5.32 -0.84
N THR A 122 -16.58 5.61 -0.09
CA THR A 122 -16.94 6.97 0.33
C THR A 122 -16.52 7.16 1.78
N LEU A 123 -15.73 8.20 2.06
CA LEU A 123 -15.26 8.55 3.40
C LEU A 123 -15.77 9.94 3.79
N ASP A 124 -15.83 10.19 5.10
CA ASP A 124 -16.15 11.52 5.65
C ASP A 124 -15.00 12.54 5.50
N CYS A 125 -13.90 12.14 4.86
CA CYS A 125 -12.74 12.98 4.60
C CYS A 125 -12.17 12.71 3.20
N PRO A 126 -11.43 13.66 2.60
CA PRO A 126 -10.80 13.45 1.30
C PRO A 126 -9.90 12.22 1.29
N LEU A 127 -10.02 11.41 0.24
CA LEU A 127 -9.18 10.24 -0.02
C LEU A 127 -8.27 10.51 -1.22
N LEU A 128 -6.96 10.49 -1.00
CA LEU A 128 -5.95 10.57 -2.05
C LEU A 128 -5.31 9.20 -2.25
N PHE A 129 -5.28 8.71 -3.48
CA PHE A 129 -4.44 7.57 -3.85
C PHE A 129 -3.09 8.10 -4.30
N LEU A 130 -2.02 7.51 -3.78
CA LEU A 130 -0.66 7.96 -4.05
C LEU A 130 0.24 6.76 -4.31
N ASP A 131 0.85 6.74 -5.49
CA ASP A 131 1.95 5.83 -5.76
C ASP A 131 3.22 6.37 -5.07
N PHE A 132 3.89 5.51 -4.31
CA PHE A 132 5.15 5.83 -3.65
C PHE A 132 6.23 6.27 -4.66
N ALA A 133 6.24 5.69 -5.86
CA ALA A 133 7.16 6.07 -6.92
C ALA A 133 6.95 7.52 -7.41
N ASP A 134 5.73 8.04 -7.26
CA ASP A 134 5.33 9.33 -7.81
C ASP A 134 5.37 10.47 -6.77
N ILE A 135 5.74 10.22 -5.51
CA ILE A 135 5.73 11.23 -4.44
C ILE A 135 6.45 12.52 -4.85
N LEU A 136 7.61 12.40 -5.51
CA LEU A 136 8.41 13.56 -5.93
C LEU A 136 7.82 14.28 -7.16
N SER A 137 7.05 13.61 -7.99
CA SER A 137 6.29 14.22 -9.08
C SER A 137 4.92 14.77 -8.61
N SER A 138 4.39 14.30 -7.48
CA SER A 138 3.10 14.70 -6.91
C SER A 138 3.20 15.81 -5.86
N LYS A 139 4.28 16.61 -5.86
CA LYS A 139 4.52 17.64 -4.83
C LYS A 139 3.38 18.63 -4.70
N ASP A 140 2.85 19.11 -5.82
CA ASP A 140 1.78 20.11 -5.82
C ASP A 140 0.47 19.53 -5.28
N THR A 141 0.11 18.32 -5.72
CA THR A 141 -1.04 17.57 -5.19
C THR A 141 -0.93 17.35 -3.68
N LEU A 142 0.25 16.94 -3.20
CA LEU A 142 0.49 16.74 -1.77
C LEU A 142 0.44 18.06 -1.00
N ASN A 143 1.07 19.13 -1.51
CA ASN A 143 1.05 20.44 -0.88
C ASN A 143 -0.40 20.96 -0.76
N ALA A 144 -1.21 20.79 -1.81
CA ALA A 144 -2.63 21.13 -1.80
C ALA A 144 -3.41 20.27 -0.79
N PHE A 145 -3.20 18.95 -0.78
CA PHE A 145 -3.86 18.02 0.13
C PHE A 145 -3.58 18.31 1.61
N PHE A 146 -2.36 18.75 1.92
CA PHE A 146 -1.96 19.15 3.27
C PHE A 146 -2.21 20.63 3.58
N GLY A 147 -2.61 21.43 2.58
CA GLY A 147 -2.84 22.87 2.72
C GLY A 147 -1.57 23.68 3.03
N LYS A 148 -0.38 23.18 2.66
CA LYS A 148 0.90 23.86 2.87
C LYS A 148 2.03 23.28 2.01
N THR A 149 3.06 24.08 1.79
CA THR A 149 4.31 23.61 1.15
C THR A 149 5.08 22.67 2.08
N LEU A 150 5.46 21.49 1.57
CA LEU A 150 6.36 20.56 2.25
C LEU A 150 7.81 20.73 1.74
N ASP A 151 8.77 20.50 2.64
CA ASP A 151 10.19 20.46 2.27
C ASP A 151 10.62 19.04 1.89
N TYR A 152 10.84 18.80 0.60
CA TYR A 152 11.25 17.51 0.03
C TYR A 152 12.76 17.32 -0.07
N SER A 153 13.58 18.29 0.36
CA SER A 153 15.04 18.27 0.17
C SER A 153 15.73 17.02 0.74
N GLY A 154 15.15 16.40 1.77
CA GLY A 154 15.63 15.14 2.37
C GLY A 154 14.81 13.89 2.02
N PHE A 155 13.84 13.97 1.09
CA PHE A 155 13.03 12.81 0.69
C PHE A 155 13.63 12.15 -0.55
N VAL A 156 14.10 10.92 -0.38
CA VAL A 156 14.74 10.15 -1.46
C VAL A 156 13.98 8.84 -1.66
N ILE A 157 13.52 8.63 -2.89
CA ILE A 157 12.94 7.34 -3.28
C ILE A 157 14.11 6.41 -3.58
N GLN A 158 14.33 5.43 -2.69
CA GLN A 158 15.30 4.38 -2.94
C GLN A 158 14.67 3.31 -3.82
N GLU A 159 15.36 2.99 -4.91
CA GLU A 159 14.97 1.91 -5.79
C GLU A 159 15.02 0.57 -5.02
N ARG A 160 13.98 -0.24 -5.18
CA ARG A 160 13.88 -1.56 -4.55
C ARG A 160 14.31 -2.67 -5.51
N SER A 161 15.33 -2.38 -6.34
CA SER A 161 15.79 -3.17 -7.48
C SER A 161 16.63 -4.41 -7.11
N SER A 162 16.69 -4.82 -5.84
CA SER A 162 17.53 -5.96 -5.44
C SER A 162 16.90 -7.34 -5.69
N TYR A 163 15.69 -7.42 -6.24
CA TYR A 163 15.02 -8.70 -6.46
C TYR A 163 15.17 -9.15 -7.91
N THR A 164 15.67 -10.36 -8.12
CA THR A 164 15.52 -11.05 -9.40
C THR A 164 14.03 -11.22 -9.66
N VAL A 165 13.57 -10.60 -10.73
CA VAL A 165 12.17 -10.65 -11.15
C VAL A 165 11.84 -12.06 -11.63
N ASP A 166 10.76 -12.62 -11.11
CA ASP A 166 10.23 -13.90 -11.58
C ASP A 166 9.40 -13.67 -12.86
N PRO A 167 9.79 -14.26 -14.00
CA PRO A 167 9.20 -13.95 -15.31
C PRO A 167 7.75 -14.41 -15.46
N GLU A 168 7.28 -15.35 -14.65
CA GLU A 168 5.90 -15.84 -14.71
C GLU A 168 5.00 -15.08 -13.74
N LEU A 169 5.53 -14.72 -12.57
CA LEU A 169 4.76 -14.03 -11.52
C LEU A 169 4.68 -12.52 -11.74
N PHE A 170 5.76 -11.91 -12.26
CA PHE A 170 5.85 -10.47 -12.43
C PHE A 170 4.79 -9.89 -13.38
N PRO A 171 4.51 -10.47 -14.56
CA PRO A 171 3.50 -9.93 -15.47
C PRO A 171 2.12 -9.76 -14.82
N ILE A 172 1.70 -10.71 -13.98
CA ILE A 172 0.41 -10.63 -13.25
C ILE A 172 0.36 -9.40 -12.33
N TYR A 173 1.47 -9.13 -11.64
CA TYR A 173 1.56 -8.01 -10.72
C TYR A 173 1.86 -6.67 -11.41
N GLU A 174 2.52 -6.69 -12.56
CA GLU A 174 2.68 -5.52 -13.44
C GLU A 174 1.32 -5.08 -13.99
N GLU A 175 0.49 -6.02 -14.48
CA GLU A 175 -0.86 -5.71 -14.92
C GLU A 175 -1.71 -5.09 -13.79
N LEU A 176 -1.65 -5.68 -12.59
CA LEU A 176 -2.29 -5.10 -11.40
C LEU A 176 -1.79 -3.68 -11.12
N TYR A 177 -0.48 -3.46 -11.19
CA TYR A 177 0.12 -2.15 -10.94
C TYR A 177 -0.37 -1.10 -11.94
N GLN A 178 -0.36 -1.43 -13.22
CA GLN A 178 -0.85 -0.53 -14.27
C GLN A 178 -2.33 -0.20 -14.06
N ARG A 179 -3.16 -1.19 -13.69
CA ARG A 179 -4.56 -0.93 -13.33
C ARG A 179 -4.69 0.00 -12.12
N MET A 180 -3.88 -0.19 -11.08
CA MET A 180 -3.90 0.70 -9.90
C MET A 180 -3.50 2.14 -10.27
N ARG A 181 -2.51 2.30 -11.15
CA ARG A 181 -2.09 3.62 -11.65
C ARG A 181 -3.11 4.28 -12.57
N ASN A 182 -3.72 3.52 -13.49
CA ASN A 182 -4.74 4.07 -14.39
C ASN A 182 -5.99 4.56 -13.65
N ASN A 183 -6.36 3.91 -12.55
CA ASN A 183 -7.43 4.40 -11.67
C ASN A 183 -7.14 5.77 -11.04
N LEU A 184 -5.88 6.25 -11.06
CA LEU A 184 -5.54 7.62 -10.65
C LEU A 184 -5.86 8.65 -11.73
N SER A 185 -5.83 8.25 -13.00
CA SER A 185 -6.07 9.14 -14.15
C SER A 185 -7.55 9.38 -14.40
N ASP A 186 -8.41 8.45 -13.96
CA ASP A 186 -9.86 8.48 -14.17
C ASP A 186 -10.64 9.25 -13.08
N LYS A 187 -9.93 9.87 -12.11
CA LYS A 187 -10.51 10.61 -10.98
C LYS A 187 -9.97 12.04 -10.90
#